data_AF-J3GGJ2-F1
#
_entry.id   AF-J3GGJ2-F1
#
_cell.length_a   1.000
_cell.length_b   1.000
_cell.length_c   1.000
_cell.angle_alpha   90.00
_cell.angle_beta   90.00
_cell.angle_gamma   90.00
#
_symmetry.space_group_name_H-M   'P 1'
#
loop_
_entity.id
_entity.type
_entity.pdbx_description
1 polymer ?
#
loop_
_entity_poly.entity_id
_entity_poly.type
_entity_poly.pdbx_seq_one_letter_code
_entity_poly.pdbx_strand_id
1 'polypeptide(L)' 'KSQRRPLILDEAGQAAWLDPETPLHALQALLASEPAALRERVLANMVNDPKLNGPECLTPG' A
#
# COMPACT_ATOMS: atom_id res chain seq x y z
N LYS A 1 11.00 16.73 3.86
CA LYS A 1 9.79 15.91 4.10
C LYS A 1 10.15 14.47 3.82
N SER A 2 9.97 13.55 4.78
CA SER A 2 10.16 12.12 4.51
C SER A 2 9.02 11.62 3.61
N GLN A 3 9.33 10.95 2.50
CA GLN A 3 8.31 10.30 1.67
C GLN A 3 7.78 9.08 2.44
N ARG A 4 6.46 8.98 2.61
CA ARG A 4 5.81 7.85 3.30
C ARG A 4 5.37 6.81 2.29
N ARG A 5 5.59 5.54 2.60
CA ARG A 5 5.07 4.40 1.83
C ARG A 5 4.07 3.62 2.69
N PRO A 6 3.03 3.03 2.10
CA PRO A 6 2.13 2.14 2.83
C PRO A 6 2.87 0.85 3.24
N LEU A 7 2.42 0.24 4.34
CA LEU A 7 2.75 -1.16 4.64
C LEU A 7 1.96 -2.04 3.67
N ILE A 8 2.68 -2.88 2.93
CA ILE A 8 2.07 -3.89 2.06
C ILE A 8 2.27 -5.23 2.75
N LEU A 9 1.16 -5.92 3.03
CA LEU A 9 1.15 -7.24 3.66
C LEU A 9 0.87 -8.30 2.59
N ASP A 10 1.50 -9.45 2.73
CA ASP A 10 1.07 -10.66 2.03
C ASP A 10 -0.14 -11.29 2.76
N GLU A 11 -0.60 -12.43 2.27
CA GLU A 11 -1.77 -13.11 2.82
C GLU A 11 -1.58 -13.51 4.29
N ALA A 12 -0.38 -13.96 4.68
CA ALA A 12 -0.08 -14.36 6.06
C ALA A 12 -0.01 -13.14 6.98
N GLY A 13 0.62 -12.06 6.53
CA GLY A 13 0.67 -10.79 7.24
C GLY A 13 -0.73 -10.19 7.42
N GLN A 14 -1.59 -10.28 6.40
CA GLN A 14 -2.98 -9.83 6.49
C GLN A 14 -3.78 -10.66 7.51
N ALA A 15 -3.64 -11.99 7.49
CA ALA A 15 -4.32 -12.86 8.45
C ALA A 15 -3.92 -12.50 9.89
N ALA A 16 -2.63 -12.33 10.16
CA ALA A 16 -2.13 -11.88 11.46
C ALA A 16 -2.63 -10.47 11.81
N TRP A 17 -2.70 -9.55 10.85
CA TRP A 17 -3.20 -8.19 11.10
C TRP A 17 -4.69 -8.14 11.49
N LEU A 18 -5.50 -9.05 10.94
CA LEU A 18 -6.95 -9.09 11.18
C LEU A 18 -7.35 -9.93 12.40
N ASP A 19 -6.47 -10.79 12.90
CA ASP A 19 -6.74 -11.62 14.08
C ASP A 19 -6.63 -10.78 15.38
N PRO A 20 -7.71 -10.66 16.16
CA PRO A 20 -7.71 -9.90 17.41
C PRO A 20 -6.82 -10.50 18.51
N GLU A 21 -6.43 -11.77 18.40
CA GLU A 21 -5.53 -12.43 19.35
C GLU A 21 -4.04 -12.26 18.97
N THR A 22 -3.74 -11.62 17.83
CA THR A 22 -2.36 -11.38 17.41
C THR A 22 -1.61 -10.52 18.43
N PRO A 23 -0.48 -10.99 18.96
CA PRO A 23 0.24 -10.27 19.98
C PRO A 23 0.91 -9.00 19.41
N LEU A 24 1.03 -7.96 20.24
CA LEU A 24 1.56 -6.66 19.83
C LEU A 24 2.95 -6.75 19.18
N HIS A 25 3.84 -7.61 19.70
CA HIS A 25 5.19 -7.74 19.15
C HIS A 25 5.17 -8.30 17.71
N ALA A 26 4.21 -9.15 17.36
CA ALA A 26 4.05 -9.66 16.01
C ALA A 26 3.55 -8.54 15.07
N LEU A 27 2.58 -7.72 15.51
CA LEU A 27 2.14 -6.54 14.76
C LEU A 27 3.28 -5.54 14.54
N GLN A 28 4.14 -5.32 15.55
CA GLN A 28 5.32 -4.48 15.44
C GLN A 28 6.33 -5.03 14.43
N ALA A 29 6.52 -6.35 14.40
CA ALA A 29 7.38 -6.99 13.40
C ALA A 29 6.83 -6.81 11.98
N LEU A 30 5.50 -6.91 11.78
CA LEU A 30 4.87 -6.59 10.49
C LEU A 30 5.13 -5.15 10.07
N LEU A 31 4.96 -4.18 10.99
CA LEU A 31 5.21 -2.75 10.71
C LEU A 31 6.69 -2.44 10.40
N ALA A 32 7.62 -3.22 10.95
CA ALA A 32 9.06 -3.10 10.74
C ALA A 32 9.58 -3.95 9.57
N SER A 33 8.71 -4.67 8.88
CA SER A 33 9.08 -5.56 7.78
C SER A 33 9.64 -4.79 6.58
N GLU A 34 10.45 -5.47 5.77
CA GLU A 34 11.02 -4.86 4.57
C GLU A 34 9.90 -4.38 3.62
N PRO A 35 10.01 -3.16 3.08
CA PRO A 35 9.01 -2.65 2.16
C PRO A 35 8.93 -3.51 0.90
N ALA A 36 7.72 -3.88 0.49
CA ALA A 36 7.50 -4.61 -0.76
C ALA A 36 8.15 -3.92 -1.97
N ALA A 37 8.74 -4.71 -2.86
CA ALA A 37 9.26 -4.22 -4.13
C ALA A 37 8.09 -3.85 -5.06
N LEU A 38 7.97 -2.56 -5.39
CA LEU A 38 6.91 -2.04 -6.24
C LEU A 38 7.47 -1.51 -7.55
N ARG A 39 6.67 -1.61 -8.62
CA ARG A 39 6.95 -0.95 -9.89
C ARG A 39 6.13 0.34 -9.98
N GLU A 40 6.82 1.44 -10.22
CA GLU A 40 6.20 2.76 -10.35
C GLU A 40 6.26 3.26 -11.80
N ARG A 41 5.24 4.01 -12.22
CA ARG A 41 5.16 4.66 -13.54
C ARG A 41 4.46 6.00 -13.41
N VAL A 42 4.88 6.99 -14.20
CA VAL A 42 4.20 8.28 -14.31
C VAL A 42 2.83 8.06 -14.96
N LEU A 43 1.79 8.66 -14.38
CA LEU A 43 0.42 8.63 -14.87
C LEU A 43 0.01 10.03 -15.34
N ALA A 44 -1.02 10.09 -16.19
CA ALA A 44 -1.63 11.35 -16.57
C ALA A 44 -2.23 12.08 -15.34
N ASN A 45 -2.17 13.42 -15.33
CA ASN A 45 -2.67 14.26 -14.22
C ASN A 45 -4.18 14.13 -13.96
N MET A 46 -4.92 13.48 -14.85
CA MET A 46 -6.36 13.23 -14.74
C MET A 46 -6.72 12.47 -13.44
N VAL A 47 -5.83 11.61 -12.94
CA VAL A 47 -6.00 10.88 -11.67
C VAL A 47 -6.15 11.79 -10.45
N ASN A 48 -5.77 13.08 -10.55
CA ASN A 48 -5.90 14.04 -9.47
C ASN A 48 -7.33 14.59 -9.30
N ASP A 49 -8.23 14.43 -10.28
CA ASP A 49 -9.64 14.80 -10.13
C ASP A 49 -10.43 13.60 -9.54
N PRO A 50 -10.90 13.70 -8.28
CA PRO A 50 -11.59 12.59 -7.62
C PRO A 50 -12.95 12.24 -8.25
N LYS A 51 -13.48 13.07 -9.16
CA LYS A 51 -14.72 12.77 -9.90
C LYS A 51 -14.49 11.80 -11.06
N LEU A 52 -13.23 11.60 -11.47
CA LEU A 52 -12.87 10.73 -12.58
C LEU A 52 -12.44 9.36 -12.04
N ASN A 53 -13.16 8.32 -12.46
CA ASN A 53 -12.97 6.95 -11.98
C ASN A 53 -12.88 5.93 -13.13
N GLY A 54 -12.63 6.38 -14.35
CA GLY A 54 -12.46 5.52 -15.50
C GLY A 54 -11.04 4.93 -15.61
N PRO A 55 -10.85 3.94 -16.48
CA PRO A 55 -9.55 3.29 -16.69
C PRO A 55 -8.45 4.26 -17.12
N GLU A 56 -8.83 5.38 -17.72
CA GLU A 56 -7.94 6.44 -18.17
C GLU A 56 -7.09 7.05 -17.04
N CYS A 57 -7.54 6.97 -15.79
CA CYS A 57 -6.79 7.40 -14.61
C CYS A 57 -5.50 6.59 -14.37
N LEU A 58 -5.37 5.40 -14.97
CA LEU A 58 -4.17 4.55 -14.88
C LEU A 58 -3.36 4.55 -16.18
N THR A 59 -3.67 5.45 -17.11
CA THR A 59 -2.92 5.59 -18.36
C THR A 59 -1.57 6.26 -18.09
N PRO A 60 -0.46 5.74 -18.64
CA PRO A 60 0.82 6.42 -18.60
C PRO A 60 0.73 7.83 -19.19
N GLY A 61 1.32 8.81 -18.48
CA GLY A 61 1.42 10.20 -18.91
C GLY A 61 2.76 10.53 -19.55
#